data_AF-A0A6J1NNG1-F1
#
_entry.id   AF-A0A6J1NNG1-F1
#
_cell.length_a   1.000
_cell.length_b   1.000
_cell.length_c   1.000
_cell.angle_alpha   90.00
_cell.angle_beta   90.00
_cell.angle_gamma   90.00
#
_symmetry.space_group_name_H-M   'P 1'
#
loop_
_entity.id
_entity.type
_entity.pdbx_description
1 polymer ?
#
loop_
_entity_poly.entity_id
_entity_poly.type
_entity_poly.pdbx_seq_one_letter_code
_entity_poly.pdbx_strand_id
1 'polypeptide(L)'
;MFARAVAVAALCACAISTASAVQPQARIYIDVAPKRTPRPTRIFELDDVEKRYTPELVQELEATKDNALLLYTEYSSASAGEMKAFLRNISSLLQDTIRTMETRVLDRANRRCRDEFDANMRKIETDAQRAAAFSGENHHKYFLGHMIVFRMHLNKSQDYVQRCQKINRGCGTPCETTPRMVRWRRLAMLEINRVKDDIQHSRRSYKDLLVHARRKLRHLRIEAQLRAKSAIAAVEQCVKNTTC
;
A
#
# COMPACT_ATOMS: atom_id res chain seq x y z
N MET A 1 49.40 -0.69 5.17
CA MET A 1 48.88 -1.52 6.28
C MET A 1 49.08 -0.73 7.56
N PHE A 2 48.14 -0.35 8.42
CA PHE A 2 46.68 -0.41 8.50
C PHE A 2 46.28 0.82 9.35
N ALA A 3 45.44 1.73 8.86
CA ALA A 3 44.88 2.80 9.69
C ALA A 3 43.47 3.18 9.18
N ARG A 4 42.49 2.34 9.53
CA ARG A 4 41.05 2.62 9.33
C ARG A 4 40.27 1.95 10.45
N ALA A 5 40.12 2.65 11.58
CA ALA A 5 39.17 2.29 12.62
C ALA A 5 38.87 3.51 13.52
N VAL A 6 38.48 4.66 12.95
CA VAL A 6 37.86 5.76 13.72
C VAL A 6 36.89 6.50 12.79
N ALA A 7 35.60 6.18 12.86
CA ALA A 7 34.48 7.06 12.45
C ALA A 7 33.11 6.39 12.64
N VAL A 8 32.79 5.90 13.85
CA VAL A 8 31.39 5.59 14.25
C VAL A 8 31.22 5.91 15.75
N ALA A 9 31.28 7.19 16.12
CA ALA A 9 30.95 7.65 17.48
C ALA A 9 30.69 9.17 17.55
N ALA A 10 30.05 9.76 16.53
CA ALA A 10 29.88 11.21 16.45
C ALA A 10 28.43 11.66 16.14
N LEU A 11 27.40 10.92 16.58
CA LEU A 11 25.99 11.30 16.42
C LEU A 11 25.09 11.03 17.64
N CYS A 12 25.66 10.97 18.86
CA CYS A 12 24.89 10.82 20.11
C CYS A 12 25.12 11.93 21.15
N ALA A 13 25.55 13.13 20.72
CA ALA A 13 25.94 14.20 21.65
C ALA A 13 25.31 15.59 21.33
N CYS A 14 24.06 15.62 20.87
CA CYS A 14 23.29 16.87 20.75
C CYS A 14 21.83 16.65 21.16
N ALA A 15 21.56 16.47 22.47
CA ALA A 15 20.25 16.71 23.07
C ALA A 15 20.30 16.66 24.62
N ILE A 16 21.24 17.37 25.25
CA ILE A 16 21.14 17.67 26.69
C ILE A 16 21.54 19.13 26.90
N SER A 17 20.76 19.81 27.76
CA SER A 17 20.77 21.24 28.14
C SER A 17 19.83 22.07 27.24
N THR A 18 18.67 22.56 27.66
CA THR A 18 18.32 23.21 28.95
C THR A 18 16.80 23.24 29.14
N ALA A 19 16.30 22.87 30.33
CA ALA A 19 15.18 23.52 31.03
C ALA A 19 14.82 22.75 32.30
N SER A 20 15.44 23.15 33.40
CA SER A 20 15.01 22.83 34.76
C SER A 20 13.68 23.54 35.01
N ALA A 21 12.55 22.86 34.84
CA ALA A 21 11.28 23.30 35.38
C ALA A 21 11.01 22.54 36.69
N VAL A 22 11.17 23.26 37.79
CA VAL A 22 10.72 22.87 39.13
C VAL A 22 9.25 22.43 39.06
N GLN A 23 8.96 21.16 39.29
CA GLN A 23 7.59 20.70 39.48
C GLN A 23 7.13 21.13 40.88
N PRO A 24 6.06 21.93 41.03
CA PRO A 24 5.41 22.05 42.33
C PRO A 24 4.76 20.70 42.66
N GLN A 25 4.95 20.24 43.89
CA GLN A 25 4.21 19.11 44.44
C GLN A 25 2.70 19.40 44.33
N ALA A 26 2.04 18.78 43.36
CA ALA A 26 0.60 18.83 43.24
C ALA A 26 -0.01 18.02 44.40
N ARG A 27 -0.30 18.73 45.50
CA ARG A 27 -1.23 18.26 46.54
C ARG A 27 -2.59 18.08 45.89
N ILE A 28 -3.10 16.86 45.90
CA ILE A 28 -4.46 16.55 45.47
C ILE A 28 -5.40 17.06 46.56
N TYR A 29 -6.11 18.16 46.31
CA TYR A 29 -7.24 18.56 47.13
C TYR A 29 -8.42 17.64 46.78
N ILE A 30 -8.89 16.89 47.78
CA ILE A 30 -10.13 16.11 47.66
C ILE A 30 -11.28 17.10 47.89
N ASP A 31 -11.82 17.65 46.80
CA ASP A 31 -13.09 18.37 46.85
C ASP A 31 -14.20 17.36 47.16
N VAL A 32 -14.61 17.32 48.43
CA VAL A 32 -15.84 16.64 48.85
C VAL A 32 -17.02 17.52 48.41
N ALA A 33 -17.49 17.31 47.19
CA ALA A 33 -18.73 17.89 46.69
C ALA A 33 -19.96 17.07 47.14
N PRO A 34 -21.14 17.72 47.31
CA PRO A 34 -22.18 17.28 48.23
C PRO A 34 -23.02 16.11 47.71
N LYS A 35 -23.66 15.42 48.67
CA LYS A 35 -24.64 14.35 48.45
C LYS A 35 -25.78 14.78 47.49
N ARG A 36 -26.10 13.85 46.59
CA ARG A 36 -27.35 13.65 45.80
C ARG A 36 -27.42 14.35 44.43
N THR A 37 -27.24 13.53 43.38
CA THR A 37 -28.23 13.26 42.32
C THR A 37 -27.92 11.87 41.73
N PRO A 38 -28.92 11.10 41.26
CA PRO A 38 -28.66 9.79 40.67
C PRO A 38 -27.87 9.98 39.37
N ARG A 39 -26.71 9.32 39.25
CA ARG A 39 -25.95 9.28 37.99
C ARG A 39 -26.86 8.72 36.88
N PRO A 40 -26.94 9.36 35.71
CA PRO A 40 -27.33 8.63 34.52
C PRO A 40 -26.20 7.64 34.25
N THR A 41 -26.48 6.36 34.40
CA THR A 41 -25.68 5.30 33.79
C THR A 41 -25.54 5.65 32.32
N ARG A 42 -24.37 6.10 31.88
CA ARG A 42 -23.95 5.98 30.48
C ARG A 42 -23.70 4.49 30.18
N ILE A 43 -24.77 3.70 30.25
CA ILE A 43 -25.00 2.68 29.26
C ILE A 43 -25.11 3.54 28.00
N PHE A 44 -24.16 3.39 27.06
CA PHE A 44 -24.42 3.84 25.70
C PHE A 44 -25.86 3.43 25.40
N GLU A 45 -26.75 4.35 25.04
CA GLU A 45 -28.05 3.96 24.51
C GLU A 45 -27.71 3.18 23.24
N LEU A 46 -27.77 1.86 23.39
CA LEU A 46 -27.45 0.86 22.39
C LEU A 46 -28.73 0.56 21.61
N ASP A 47 -29.44 1.63 21.30
CA ASP A 47 -30.63 1.59 20.49
C ASP A 47 -30.21 1.41 19.03
N ASP A 48 -30.95 0.52 18.37
CA ASP A 48 -30.96 0.23 16.95
C ASP A 48 -29.79 -0.57 16.36
N VAL A 49 -29.35 -1.64 17.04
CA VAL A 49 -28.92 -2.81 16.27
C VAL A 49 -30.19 -3.56 15.85
N GLU A 50 -30.65 -3.24 14.64
CA GLU A 50 -31.69 -3.94 13.89
C GLU A 50 -31.64 -5.44 14.19
N LYS A 51 -32.78 -6.05 14.58
CA LYS A 51 -32.88 -7.47 14.97
C LYS A 51 -32.59 -8.38 13.77
N ARG A 52 -31.34 -8.49 13.35
CA ARG A 52 -30.90 -9.39 12.27
C ARG A 52 -30.68 -10.78 12.82
N TYR A 53 -31.33 -11.77 12.23
CA TYR A 53 -31.12 -13.16 12.58
C TYR A 53 -29.75 -13.65 12.07
N THR A 54 -29.39 -14.87 12.48
CA THR A 54 -28.14 -15.49 12.05
C THR A 54 -27.98 -15.56 10.52
N PRO A 55 -29.02 -15.86 9.71
CA PRO A 55 -28.86 -15.94 8.25
C PRO A 55 -28.56 -14.59 7.57
N GLU A 56 -29.16 -13.48 7.99
CA GLU A 56 -28.88 -12.16 7.39
C GLU A 56 -27.44 -11.73 7.69
N LEU A 57 -26.95 -12.03 8.89
CA LEU A 57 -25.56 -11.76 9.27
C LEU A 57 -24.55 -12.58 8.43
N VAL A 58 -24.90 -13.81 8.06
CA VAL A 58 -24.08 -14.63 7.16
C VAL A 58 -24.04 -13.99 5.76
N GLN A 59 -25.19 -13.61 5.22
CA GLN A 59 -25.25 -12.95 3.92
C GLN A 59 -24.42 -11.67 3.90
N GLU A 60 -24.50 -10.87 4.95
CA GLU A 60 -23.75 -9.62 5.05
C GLU A 60 -22.24 -9.82 5.20
N LEU A 61 -21.83 -10.87 5.94
CA LEU A 61 -20.43 -11.27 6.03
C LEU A 61 -19.89 -11.66 4.65
N GLU A 62 -20.59 -12.52 3.92
CA GLU A 62 -20.18 -12.95 2.57
C GLU A 62 -20.17 -11.79 1.58
N ALA A 63 -21.20 -10.96 1.57
CA ALA A 63 -21.22 -9.74 0.75
C ALA A 63 -20.04 -8.80 1.06
N THR A 64 -19.63 -8.70 2.33
CA THR A 64 -18.48 -7.85 2.71
C THR A 64 -17.15 -8.48 2.29
N LYS A 65 -17.02 -9.82 2.38
CA LYS A 65 -15.86 -10.54 1.84
C LYS A 65 -15.74 -10.36 0.33
N ASP A 66 -16.84 -10.49 -0.40
CA ASP A 66 -16.87 -10.31 -1.86
C ASP A 66 -16.48 -8.89 -2.25
N ASN A 67 -16.98 -7.88 -1.54
CA ASN A 67 -16.59 -6.48 -1.77
C ASN A 67 -15.10 -6.23 -1.51
N ALA A 68 -14.55 -6.80 -0.44
CA ALA A 68 -13.12 -6.70 -0.13
C ALA A 68 -12.27 -7.39 -1.21
N LEU A 69 -12.68 -8.57 -1.65
CA LEU A 69 -12.01 -9.32 -2.71
C LEU A 69 -12.05 -8.56 -4.04
N LEU A 70 -13.24 -8.08 -4.43
CA LEU A 70 -13.45 -7.30 -5.64
C LEU A 70 -12.48 -6.11 -5.67
N LEU A 71 -12.44 -5.32 -4.59
CA LEU A 71 -11.55 -4.18 -4.45
C LEU A 71 -10.06 -4.55 -4.70
N TYR A 72 -9.60 -5.69 -4.15
CA TYR A 72 -8.24 -6.17 -4.37
C TYR A 72 -7.97 -6.62 -5.80
N THR A 73 -8.92 -7.32 -6.41
CA THR A 73 -8.81 -7.80 -7.79
C THR A 73 -8.81 -6.65 -8.80
N GLU A 74 -9.63 -5.62 -8.59
CA GLU A 74 -9.66 -4.39 -9.39
C GLU A 74 -8.31 -3.66 -9.30
N TYR A 75 -7.78 -3.50 -8.08
CA TYR A 75 -6.46 -2.89 -7.91
C TYR A 75 -5.35 -3.66 -8.61
N SER A 76 -5.27 -4.97 -8.36
CA SER A 76 -4.20 -5.82 -8.88
C SER A 76 -4.23 -5.87 -10.41
N SER A 77 -5.42 -5.97 -11.01
CA SER A 77 -5.58 -5.97 -12.46
C SER A 77 -5.21 -4.63 -13.09
N ALA A 78 -5.66 -3.50 -12.53
CA ALA A 78 -5.32 -2.17 -13.02
C ALA A 78 -3.81 -1.89 -12.93
N SER A 79 -3.21 -2.18 -11.76
CA SER A 79 -1.78 -1.96 -11.54
C SER A 79 -0.91 -2.85 -12.45
N ALA A 80 -1.27 -4.13 -12.60
CA ALA A 80 -0.57 -5.05 -13.50
C ALA A 80 -0.71 -4.62 -14.97
N GLY A 81 -1.89 -4.14 -15.39
CA GLY A 81 -2.12 -3.63 -16.73
C GLY A 81 -1.23 -2.45 -17.08
N GLU A 82 -1.11 -1.48 -16.16
CA GLU A 82 -0.24 -0.31 -16.34
C GLU A 82 1.24 -0.69 -16.37
N MET A 83 1.67 -1.60 -15.50
CA MET A 83 3.04 -2.10 -15.50
C MET A 83 3.38 -2.78 -16.83
N LYS A 84 2.50 -3.67 -17.30
CA LYS A 84 2.68 -4.39 -18.58
C LYS A 84 2.75 -3.42 -19.76
N ALA A 85 1.91 -2.38 -19.76
CA ALA A 85 1.94 -1.34 -20.77
C ALA A 85 3.27 -0.55 -20.73
N PHE A 86 3.74 -0.19 -19.54
CA PHE A 86 5.02 0.51 -19.38
C PHE A 86 6.20 -0.32 -19.90
N LEU A 87 6.29 -1.59 -19.53
CA LEU A 87 7.38 -2.48 -19.96
C LEU A 87 7.46 -2.56 -21.49
N ARG A 88 6.32 -2.78 -22.15
CA ARG A 88 6.23 -2.79 -23.62
C ARG A 88 6.66 -1.47 -24.24
N ASN A 89 6.21 -0.34 -23.66
CA ASN A 89 6.54 0.99 -24.18
C ASN A 89 8.03 1.31 -24.07
N ILE A 90 8.69 0.91 -22.97
CA ILE A 90 10.14 1.11 -22.80
C ILE A 90 10.93 0.25 -23.77
N SER A 91 10.60 -1.04 -23.88
CA SER A 91 11.30 -1.93 -24.82
C SER A 91 11.13 -1.45 -26.27
N SER A 92 9.91 -1.05 -26.66
CA SER A 92 9.65 -0.48 -28.00
C SER A 92 10.44 0.81 -28.22
N LEU A 93 10.42 1.75 -27.27
CA LEU A 93 11.15 3.01 -27.37
C LEU A 93 12.63 2.79 -27.68
N LEU A 94 13.26 1.85 -26.97
CA LEU A 94 14.68 1.58 -27.11
C LEU A 94 15.00 0.84 -28.41
N GLN A 95 14.18 -0.14 -28.79
CA GLN A 95 14.28 -0.82 -30.09
C GLN A 95 14.14 0.17 -31.27
N ASP A 96 13.16 1.06 -31.20
CA ASP A 96 12.94 2.10 -32.23
C ASP A 96 14.15 3.04 -32.31
N THR A 97 14.75 3.37 -31.16
CA THR A 97 15.94 4.22 -31.11
C THR A 97 17.15 3.53 -31.71
N ILE A 98 17.38 2.25 -31.39
CA ILE A 98 18.47 1.45 -31.97
C ILE A 98 18.30 1.37 -33.49
N ARG A 99 17.12 0.97 -33.97
CA ARG A 99 16.83 0.84 -35.40
C ARG A 99 17.00 2.16 -36.18
N THR A 100 16.61 3.28 -35.57
CA THR A 100 16.80 4.62 -36.17
C THR A 100 18.28 4.99 -36.26
N MET A 101 19.11 4.55 -35.31
CA MET A 101 20.54 4.82 -35.28
C MET A 101 21.36 3.88 -36.16
N GLU A 102 20.96 2.61 -36.30
CA GLU A 102 21.59 1.62 -37.18
C GLU A 102 21.73 2.17 -38.59
N THR A 103 20.63 2.66 -39.14
CA THR A 103 20.56 3.21 -40.51
C THR A 103 21.30 4.54 -40.73
N ARG A 104 21.80 5.21 -39.67
CA ARG A 104 22.34 6.58 -39.77
C ARG A 104 23.78 6.71 -39.32
N VAL A 105 24.08 6.29 -38.10
CA VAL A 105 25.32 6.63 -37.39
C VAL A 105 26.09 5.38 -37.00
N LEU A 106 25.41 4.29 -36.62
CA LEU A 106 26.10 3.10 -36.12
C LEU A 106 26.88 2.36 -37.21
N ASP A 107 26.43 2.39 -38.47
CA ASP A 107 27.18 1.80 -39.60
C ASP A 107 28.55 2.46 -39.82
N ARG A 108 28.66 3.75 -39.49
CA ARG A 108 29.91 4.53 -39.59
C ARG A 108 30.75 4.45 -38.31
N ALA A 109 30.17 3.93 -37.24
CA ALA A 109 30.83 3.87 -35.94
C ALA A 109 31.78 2.68 -35.85
N ASN A 110 32.93 2.89 -35.21
CA ASN A 110 33.81 1.78 -34.88
C ASN A 110 33.11 0.78 -33.95
N ARG A 111 33.64 -0.44 -33.86
CA ARG A 111 33.03 -1.50 -33.05
C ARG A 111 32.87 -1.09 -31.58
N ARG A 112 33.84 -0.39 -31.01
CA ARG A 112 33.83 0.05 -29.61
C ARG A 112 32.67 1.01 -29.32
N CYS A 113 32.43 2.01 -30.17
CA CYS A 113 31.32 2.97 -30.02
C CYS A 113 29.96 2.26 -30.11
N ARG A 114 29.84 1.25 -30.99
CA ARG A 114 28.62 0.43 -31.12
C ARG A 114 28.35 -0.42 -29.89
N ASP A 115 29.37 -1.15 -29.43
CA ASP A 115 29.25 -2.01 -28.25
C ASP A 115 28.88 -1.19 -27.00
N GLU A 116 29.43 0.02 -26.86
CA GLU A 116 29.11 0.94 -25.76
C GLU A 116 27.67 1.49 -25.86
N PHE A 117 27.20 1.82 -27.07
CA PHE A 117 25.82 2.22 -27.30
C PHE A 117 24.84 1.13 -26.91
N ASP A 118 25.05 -0.10 -27.40
CA ASP A 118 24.17 -1.24 -27.13
C ASP A 118 24.14 -1.56 -25.63
N ALA A 119 25.30 -1.53 -24.96
CA ALA A 119 25.39 -1.69 -23.52
C ALA A 119 24.61 -0.61 -22.77
N ASN A 120 24.71 0.66 -23.20
CA ASN A 120 23.97 1.76 -22.60
C ASN A 120 22.45 1.63 -22.82
N MET A 121 22.01 1.22 -24.01
CA MET A 121 20.58 1.02 -24.31
C MET A 121 19.98 -0.11 -23.47
N ARG A 122 20.67 -1.26 -23.38
CA ARG A 122 20.26 -2.38 -22.51
C ARG A 122 20.24 -1.99 -21.04
N LYS A 123 21.20 -1.17 -20.60
CA LYS A 123 21.25 -0.66 -19.22
C LYS A 123 20.07 0.27 -18.93
N ILE A 124 19.73 1.18 -19.84
CA ILE A 124 18.55 2.06 -19.70
C ILE A 124 17.28 1.22 -19.58
N GLU A 125 17.12 0.20 -20.41
CA GLU A 125 15.98 -0.72 -20.33
C GLU A 125 15.90 -1.38 -18.96
N THR A 126 16.99 -2.03 -18.56
CA THR A 126 17.06 -2.81 -17.32
C THR A 126 16.83 -1.94 -16.09
N ASP A 127 17.43 -0.73 -16.05
CA ASP A 127 17.25 0.22 -14.96
C ASP A 127 15.79 0.67 -14.86
N ALA A 128 15.16 1.01 -16.00
CA ALA A 128 13.76 1.43 -16.04
C ALA A 128 12.81 0.31 -15.60
N GLN A 129 13.04 -0.93 -16.06
CA GLN A 129 12.25 -2.09 -15.68
C GLN A 129 12.38 -2.40 -14.18
N ARG A 130 13.60 -2.38 -13.63
CA ARG A 130 13.85 -2.59 -12.19
C ARG A 130 13.19 -1.52 -11.34
N ALA A 131 13.33 -0.24 -11.71
CA ALA A 131 12.73 0.86 -10.98
C ALA A 131 11.19 0.79 -11.01
N ALA A 132 10.61 0.40 -12.13
CA ALA A 132 9.17 0.19 -12.25
C ALA A 132 8.71 -0.99 -11.38
N ALA A 133 9.39 -2.13 -11.46
CA ALA A 133 9.07 -3.31 -10.66
C ALA A 133 9.12 -3.00 -9.15
N PHE A 134 10.17 -2.32 -8.68
CA PHE A 134 10.29 -1.89 -7.29
C PHE A 134 9.13 -0.98 -6.86
N SER A 135 8.74 -0.02 -7.72
CA SER A 135 7.58 0.83 -7.45
C SER A 135 6.29 0.00 -7.35
N GLY A 136 6.06 -0.91 -8.29
CA GLY A 136 4.87 -1.76 -8.31
C GLY A 136 4.78 -2.67 -7.09
N GLU A 137 5.90 -3.26 -6.68
CA GLU A 137 5.98 -4.12 -5.49
C GLU A 137 5.65 -3.34 -4.20
N ASN A 138 6.15 -2.11 -4.07
CA ASN A 138 5.85 -1.27 -2.91
C ASN A 138 4.37 -0.87 -2.84
N HIS A 139 3.78 -0.49 -3.98
CA HIS A 139 2.34 -0.19 -4.04
C HIS A 139 1.50 -1.42 -3.70
N HIS A 140 1.90 -2.58 -4.22
CA HIS A 140 1.23 -3.85 -3.95
C HIS A 140 1.28 -4.20 -2.46
N LYS A 141 2.46 -4.14 -1.83
CA LYS A 141 2.63 -4.39 -0.39
C LYS A 141 1.79 -3.46 0.47
N TYR A 142 1.75 -2.17 0.12
CA TYR A 142 0.91 -1.20 0.82
C TYR A 142 -0.56 -1.63 0.79
N PHE A 143 -1.09 -1.94 -0.39
CA PHE A 143 -2.50 -2.31 -0.53
C PHE A 143 -2.82 -3.67 0.10
N LEU A 144 -1.89 -4.62 0.02
CA LEU A 144 -1.99 -5.91 0.69
C LEU A 144 -2.11 -5.76 2.21
N GLY A 145 -1.46 -4.75 2.80
CA GLY A 145 -1.62 -4.41 4.23
C GLY A 145 -3.08 -4.16 4.61
N HIS A 146 -3.82 -3.40 3.80
CA HIS A 146 -5.26 -3.19 4.02
C HIS A 146 -6.05 -4.51 3.96
N MET A 147 -5.72 -5.39 2.99
CA MET A 147 -6.40 -6.68 2.85
C MET A 147 -6.16 -7.61 4.03
N ILE A 148 -4.97 -7.59 4.61
CA ILE A 148 -4.65 -8.37 5.82
C ILE A 148 -5.53 -7.90 6.98
N VAL A 149 -5.67 -6.59 7.17
CA VAL A 149 -6.53 -6.02 8.22
C VAL A 149 -7.99 -6.40 7.98
N PHE A 150 -8.49 -6.31 6.74
CA PHE A 150 -9.85 -6.74 6.40
C PHE A 150 -10.07 -8.21 6.74
N ARG A 151 -9.14 -9.08 6.34
CA ARG A 151 -9.21 -10.51 6.62
C ARG A 151 -9.23 -10.80 8.12
N MET A 152 -8.45 -10.08 8.92
CA MET A 152 -8.46 -10.22 10.37
C MET A 152 -9.84 -9.95 10.98
N HIS A 153 -10.47 -8.83 10.60
CA HIS A 153 -11.81 -8.46 11.10
C HIS A 153 -12.91 -9.40 10.58
N LEU A 154 -12.85 -9.79 9.29
CA LEU A 154 -13.80 -10.73 8.69
C LEU A 154 -13.70 -12.13 9.30
N ASN A 155 -12.48 -12.61 9.58
CA ASN A 155 -12.28 -13.89 10.28
C ASN A 155 -12.85 -13.85 11.69
N LYS A 156 -12.62 -12.75 12.43
CA LYS A 156 -13.18 -12.57 13.77
C LYS A 156 -14.71 -12.54 13.74
N SER A 157 -15.31 -11.89 12.75
CA SER A 157 -16.75 -11.92 12.53
C SER A 157 -17.25 -13.34 12.22
N GLN A 158 -16.55 -14.05 11.35
CA GLN A 158 -16.84 -15.43 11.00
C GLN A 158 -16.85 -16.35 12.23
N ASP A 159 -15.91 -16.19 13.16
CA ASP A 159 -15.88 -16.98 14.40
C ASP A 159 -17.14 -16.77 15.25
N TYR A 160 -17.62 -15.52 15.36
CA TYR A 160 -18.87 -15.23 16.06
C TYR A 160 -20.08 -15.83 15.33
N VAL A 161 -20.13 -15.72 14.01
CA VAL A 161 -21.20 -16.30 13.17
C VAL A 161 -21.25 -17.81 13.31
N GLN A 162 -20.10 -18.50 13.27
CA GLN A 162 -20.02 -19.95 13.44
C GLN A 162 -20.50 -20.41 14.82
N ARG A 163 -20.17 -19.64 15.88
CA ARG A 163 -20.70 -19.90 17.23
C ARG A 163 -22.22 -19.77 17.27
N CYS A 164 -22.77 -18.75 16.60
CA CYS A 164 -24.22 -18.58 16.48
C CYS A 164 -24.88 -19.75 15.75
N GLN A 165 -24.33 -20.14 14.59
CA GLN A 165 -24.84 -21.26 13.80
C GLN A 165 -24.82 -22.58 14.58
N LYS A 166 -23.76 -22.83 15.35
CA LYS A 166 -23.65 -24.05 16.17
C LYS A 166 -24.76 -24.16 17.21
N ILE A 167 -25.12 -23.05 17.87
CA ILE A 167 -26.22 -23.03 18.83
C ILE A 167 -27.57 -23.15 18.10
N ASN A 168 -27.76 -22.39 17.01
CA ASN A 168 -29.02 -22.39 16.27
C ASN A 168 -29.38 -23.79 15.73
N ARG A 169 -28.39 -24.60 15.33
CA ARG A 169 -28.61 -26.00 14.91
C ARG A 169 -29.19 -26.89 16.01
N GLY A 170 -28.94 -26.59 17.29
CA GLY A 170 -29.40 -27.42 18.41
C GLY A 170 -30.80 -27.07 18.91
N CYS A 171 -31.24 -25.83 18.73
CA CYS A 171 -32.47 -25.34 19.37
C CYS A 171 -33.31 -24.37 18.52
N GLY A 172 -32.91 -24.09 17.28
CA GLY A 172 -33.66 -23.29 16.32
C GLY A 172 -33.88 -21.83 16.73
N THR A 173 -34.93 -21.23 16.17
CA THR A 173 -35.39 -19.86 16.40
C THR A 173 -35.51 -19.45 17.88
N PRO A 174 -35.97 -20.31 18.81
CA PRO A 174 -36.01 -19.99 20.24
C PRO A 174 -34.65 -19.56 20.83
N CYS A 175 -33.55 -20.08 20.30
CA CYS A 175 -32.22 -19.74 20.78
C CYS A 175 -31.68 -18.41 20.25
N GLU A 176 -32.23 -17.90 19.15
CA GLU A 176 -31.73 -16.67 18.54
C GLU A 176 -31.95 -15.47 19.45
N THR A 177 -33.00 -15.45 20.25
CA THR A 177 -33.33 -14.36 21.20
C THR A 177 -32.51 -14.39 22.49
N THR A 178 -31.67 -15.42 22.71
CA THR A 178 -30.88 -15.50 23.92
C THR A 178 -29.87 -14.34 24.03
N PRO A 179 -29.62 -13.78 25.23
CA PRO A 179 -28.67 -12.66 25.40
C PRO A 179 -27.27 -12.95 24.86
N ARG A 180 -26.84 -14.22 24.95
CA ARG A 180 -25.53 -14.69 24.44
C ARG A 180 -25.46 -14.59 22.91
N MET A 181 -26.50 -15.02 22.21
CA MET A 181 -26.59 -14.95 20.75
C MET A 181 -26.67 -13.50 20.27
N VAL A 182 -27.48 -12.68 20.93
CA VAL A 182 -27.55 -11.23 20.64
C VAL A 182 -26.18 -10.57 20.76
N ARG A 183 -25.43 -10.89 21.84
CA ARG A 183 -24.07 -10.36 22.04
C ARG A 183 -23.13 -10.74 20.90
N TRP A 184 -23.10 -12.01 20.49
CA TRP A 184 -22.21 -12.45 19.41
C TRP A 184 -22.58 -11.86 18.05
N ARG A 185 -23.87 -11.80 17.72
CA ARG A 185 -24.35 -11.14 16.49
C ARG A 185 -23.93 -9.69 16.44
N ARG A 186 -24.06 -8.99 17.55
CA ARG A 186 -23.63 -7.59 17.66
C ARG A 186 -22.11 -7.43 17.50
N LEU A 187 -21.32 -8.30 18.12
CA LEU A 187 -19.86 -8.28 17.94
C LEU A 187 -19.44 -8.58 16.50
N ALA A 188 -20.09 -9.55 15.85
CA ALA A 188 -19.86 -9.85 14.44
C ALA A 188 -20.17 -8.65 13.55
N MET A 189 -21.30 -8.00 13.78
CA MET A 189 -21.73 -6.84 13.01
C MET A 189 -20.82 -5.63 13.20
N LEU A 190 -20.31 -5.41 14.42
CA LEU A 190 -19.31 -4.37 14.67
C LEU A 190 -18.03 -4.60 13.85
N GLU A 191 -17.54 -5.83 13.74
CA GLU A 191 -16.36 -6.13 12.92
C GLU A 191 -16.65 -6.02 11.42
N ILE A 192 -17.86 -6.40 10.96
CA ILE A 192 -18.30 -6.22 9.56
C ILE A 192 -18.35 -4.73 9.20
N ASN A 193 -18.98 -3.91 10.05
CA ASN A 193 -19.12 -2.47 9.81
C ASN A 193 -17.76 -1.77 9.77
N ARG A 194 -16.82 -2.15 10.64
CA ARG A 194 -15.43 -1.66 10.55
C ARG A 194 -14.84 -1.89 9.16
N VAL A 195 -14.98 -3.10 8.62
CA VAL A 195 -14.47 -3.41 7.28
C VAL A 195 -15.22 -2.62 6.20
N LYS A 196 -16.54 -2.46 6.31
CA LYS A 196 -17.32 -1.63 5.37
C LYS A 196 -16.86 -0.17 5.34
N ASP A 197 -16.59 0.40 6.51
CA ASP A 197 -16.08 1.76 6.64
C ASP A 197 -14.66 1.87 6.06
N ASP A 198 -13.80 0.91 6.40
CA ASP A 198 -12.42 0.89 5.92
C ASP A 198 -12.31 0.59 4.42
N ILE A 199 -13.27 -0.12 3.81
CA ILE A 199 -13.35 -0.33 2.36
C ILE A 199 -13.46 1.02 1.64
N GLN A 200 -14.25 1.96 2.16
CA GLN A 200 -14.39 3.30 1.56
C GLN A 200 -13.09 4.10 1.68
N HIS A 201 -12.39 3.97 2.81
CA HIS A 201 -11.07 4.56 2.96
C HIS A 201 -10.06 3.94 1.99
N SER A 202 -10.01 2.61 1.92
CA SER A 202 -9.07 1.86 1.08
C SER A 202 -9.33 2.08 -0.42
N ARG A 203 -10.58 2.31 -0.83
CA ARG A 203 -10.93 2.74 -2.20
C ARG A 203 -10.33 4.09 -2.58
N ARG A 204 -10.21 5.02 -1.63
CA ARG A 204 -9.54 6.31 -1.87
C ARG A 204 -8.03 6.10 -2.00
N SER A 205 -7.42 5.39 -1.05
CA SER A 205 -6.01 5.03 -1.10
C SER A 205 -5.64 4.29 -2.39
N TYR A 206 -6.52 3.39 -2.85
CA TYR A 206 -6.41 2.71 -4.15
C TYR A 206 -6.26 3.70 -5.32
N LYS A 207 -7.17 4.68 -5.43
CA LYS A 207 -7.14 5.68 -6.50
C LYS A 207 -5.86 6.51 -6.46
N ASP A 208 -5.45 6.92 -5.26
CA ASP A 208 -4.24 7.72 -5.06
C ASP A 208 -2.98 6.92 -5.43
N LEU A 209 -2.92 5.64 -5.05
CA LEU A 209 -1.83 4.74 -5.42
C LEU A 209 -1.71 4.55 -6.93
N LEU A 210 -2.83 4.35 -7.64
CA LEU A 210 -2.81 4.25 -9.09
C LEU A 210 -2.32 5.55 -9.74
N VAL A 211 -2.81 6.71 -9.28
CA VAL A 211 -2.34 8.00 -9.80
C VAL A 211 -0.86 8.18 -9.54
N HIS A 212 -0.39 7.83 -8.35
CA HIS A 212 1.03 7.88 -8.00
C HIS A 212 1.87 6.92 -8.86
N ALA A 213 1.40 5.68 -9.08
CA ALA A 213 2.05 4.71 -9.96
C ALA A 213 2.18 5.24 -11.38
N ARG A 214 1.09 5.77 -11.98
CA ARG A 214 1.12 6.40 -13.31
C ARG A 214 2.13 7.53 -13.41
N ARG A 215 2.16 8.42 -12.40
CA ARG A 215 3.13 9.53 -12.35
C ARG A 215 4.56 9.00 -12.31
N LYS A 216 4.82 7.98 -11.50
CA LYS A 216 6.15 7.37 -11.39
C LYS A 216 6.57 6.70 -12.70
N LEU A 217 5.70 5.92 -13.33
CA LEU A 217 5.96 5.28 -14.62
C LEU A 217 6.21 6.33 -15.73
N ARG A 218 5.44 7.42 -15.74
CA ARG A 218 5.67 8.54 -16.67
C ARG A 218 7.05 9.18 -16.45
N HIS A 219 7.44 9.42 -15.20
CA HIS A 219 8.75 9.96 -14.87
C HIS A 219 9.87 9.05 -15.37
N LEU A 220 9.79 7.74 -15.10
CA LEU A 220 10.78 6.75 -15.56
C LEU A 220 10.89 6.72 -17.09
N ARG A 221 9.76 6.88 -17.80
CA ARG A 221 9.77 6.99 -19.26
C ARG A 221 10.51 8.23 -19.75
N ILE A 222 10.25 9.39 -19.14
CA ILE A 222 10.94 10.64 -19.51
C ILE A 222 12.44 10.52 -19.24
N GLU A 223 12.83 9.95 -18.10
CA GLU A 223 14.22 9.70 -17.75
C GLU A 223 14.91 8.76 -18.76
N ALA A 224 14.25 7.66 -19.14
CA ALA A 224 14.76 6.75 -20.16
C ALA A 224 14.95 7.45 -21.53
N GLN A 225 14.00 8.31 -21.92
CA GLN A 225 14.11 9.10 -23.16
C GLN A 225 15.30 10.07 -23.12
N LEU A 226 15.52 10.75 -21.99
CA LEU A 226 16.65 11.67 -21.82
C LEU A 226 17.98 10.91 -21.88
N ARG A 227 18.08 9.76 -21.19
CA ARG A 227 19.27 8.91 -21.23
C ARG A 227 19.54 8.36 -22.63
N ALA A 228 18.51 7.94 -23.35
CA ALA A 228 18.64 7.48 -24.73
C ALA A 228 19.18 8.60 -25.65
N LYS A 229 18.64 9.82 -25.54
CA LYS A 229 19.17 10.99 -26.28
C LYS A 229 20.63 11.28 -25.95
N SER A 230 21.02 11.19 -24.68
CA SER A 230 22.42 11.34 -24.27
C SER A 230 23.33 10.26 -24.87
N ALA A 231 22.85 9.01 -24.94
CA ALA A 231 23.60 7.91 -25.55
C ALA A 231 23.78 8.12 -27.07
N ILE A 232 22.74 8.61 -27.76
CA ILE A 232 22.84 8.99 -29.17
C ILE A 232 23.93 10.05 -29.38
N ALA A 233 23.90 11.14 -28.60
CA ALA A 233 24.88 12.22 -28.71
C ALA A 233 26.32 11.74 -28.44
N ALA A 234 26.50 10.83 -27.48
CA ALA A 234 27.81 10.24 -27.18
C ALA A 234 28.36 9.43 -28.36
N VAL A 235 27.50 8.64 -29.03
CA VAL A 235 27.89 7.90 -30.24
C VAL A 235 28.23 8.84 -31.38
N GLU A 236 27.41 9.85 -31.64
CA GLU A 236 27.67 10.84 -32.69
C GLU A 236 29.03 11.53 -32.49
N GLN A 237 29.39 11.85 -31.25
CA GLN A 237 30.69 12.40 -30.90
C GLN A 237 31.82 11.38 -31.09
N CYS A 238 31.60 10.11 -30.73
CA CYS A 238 32.55 9.01 -30.92
C CYS A 238 32.89 8.82 -32.41
N VAL A 239 31.88 8.89 -33.29
CA VAL A 239 32.07 8.82 -34.75
C VAL A 239 32.88 10.00 -35.26
N LYS A 240 32.54 11.23 -34.86
CA LYS A 240 33.27 12.45 -35.28
C LYS A 240 34.76 12.37 -34.92
N ASN A 241 35.09 11.84 -33.73
CA ASN A 241 36.46 11.72 -33.26
C ASN A 241 37.27 10.60 -33.93
N THR A 242 36.62 9.67 -34.64
CA THR A 242 37.27 8.53 -35.30
C THR A 242 37.43 8.70 -36.81
N THR A 243 36.79 9.72 -37.40
CA THR A 243 36.87 10.04 -38.83
C THR A 243 37.89 11.14 -39.18
N CYS A 244 38.94 11.34 -38.37
CA CYS A 244 40.06 12.23 -38.69
C CYS A 244 41.20 11.46 -39.37
#